data_AF-A0AAN7U3R8-F1
#
_entry.id   AF-A0AAN7U3R8-F1
#
_cell.length_a   1.000
_cell.length_b   1.000
_cell.length_c   1.000
_cell.angle_alpha   90.00
_cell.angle_beta   90.00
_cell.angle_gamma   90.00
#
_symmetry.space_group_name_H-M   'P 1'
#
loop_
_entity.id
_entity.type
_entity.pdbx_description
1 polymer ?
#
loop_
_entity_poly.entity_id
_entity_poly.type
_entity_poly.pdbx_seq_one_letter_code
_entity_poly.pdbx_strand_id
1 'polypeptide(L)'
;MYKYNQLFELEPDFKAEDAEKFRSVASDELVNETVKSLEAKNHTAHIVEDEASALELIKTLIPEGSSVMDAGSVTLDEIGFKSFYFSDQHKWENLHQKILDEKDGASQGGLRKKSLACDYFVSSVGAISKQGDLFVADASGTRVGGFTAASNIIVVAGVNKIVESESDGIQRSTGFCYQCESVRARKAYGVPGSVVQNFAQIKFGNVFGKRNTTIILIKKVLGY
;
A
#
# COMPACT_ATOMS: atom_id res chain seq x y z
N MET A 1 -5.21 -11.80 2.26
CA MET A 1 -4.31 -12.05 1.10
C MET A 1 -3.24 -13.06 1.50
N TYR A 2 -2.41 -13.54 0.57
CA TYR A 2 -1.33 -14.48 0.85
C TYR A 2 -0.02 -13.73 1.12
N LYS A 3 0.67 -14.09 2.20
CA LYS A 3 2.04 -13.62 2.48
C LYS A 3 3.01 -14.19 1.44
N TYR A 4 4.18 -13.58 1.31
CA TYR A 4 5.16 -13.98 0.29
C TYR A 4 5.57 -15.45 0.36
N ASN A 5 5.84 -15.96 1.57
CA ASN A 5 6.20 -17.37 1.76
C ASN A 5 5.07 -18.33 1.36
N GLN A 6 3.82 -17.91 1.46
CA GLN A 6 2.66 -18.71 1.05
C GLN A 6 2.50 -18.76 -0.48
N LEU A 7 3.16 -17.87 -1.24
CA LEU A 7 3.09 -17.92 -2.71
C LEU A 7 3.70 -19.21 -3.27
N PHE A 8 4.73 -19.75 -2.62
CA PHE A 8 5.35 -21.03 -3.00
C PHE A 8 4.48 -22.24 -2.67
N GLU A 9 3.53 -22.11 -1.73
CA GLU A 9 2.52 -23.15 -1.49
C GLU A 9 1.45 -23.14 -2.59
N LEU A 10 1.17 -21.97 -3.17
CA LEU A 10 0.21 -21.80 -4.26
C LEU A 10 0.79 -22.21 -5.61
N GLU A 11 2.07 -21.92 -5.83
CA GLU A 11 2.79 -22.18 -7.07
C GLU A 11 4.24 -22.60 -6.73
N PRO A 12 4.50 -23.91 -6.52
CA PRO A 12 5.81 -24.40 -6.06
C PRO A 12 6.98 -24.06 -6.97
N ASP A 13 6.74 -23.93 -8.28
CA ASP A 13 7.77 -23.58 -9.26
C ASP A 13 8.00 -22.06 -9.37
N PHE A 14 7.25 -21.25 -8.62
CA PHE A 14 7.40 -19.79 -8.62
C PHE A 14 8.79 -19.37 -8.14
N LYS A 15 9.43 -18.51 -8.93
CA LYS A 15 10.70 -17.86 -8.57
C LYS A 15 10.57 -16.38 -8.89
N ALA A 16 10.47 -15.56 -7.86
CA ALA A 16 10.47 -14.12 -8.03
C ALA A 16 11.89 -13.64 -8.35
N GLU A 17 12.03 -12.92 -9.46
CA GLU A 17 13.29 -12.28 -9.83
C GLU A 17 13.62 -11.18 -8.80
N ASP A 18 14.91 -11.00 -8.50
CA ASP A 18 15.40 -9.99 -7.56
C ASP A 18 14.85 -10.10 -6.12
N ALA A 19 14.31 -11.26 -5.73
CA ALA A 19 13.73 -11.45 -4.40
C ALA A 19 14.72 -11.14 -3.26
N GLU A 20 15.97 -11.58 -3.38
CA GLU A 20 17.01 -11.31 -2.39
C GLU A 20 17.27 -9.80 -2.22
N LYS A 21 17.26 -9.06 -3.33
CA LYS A 21 17.40 -7.60 -3.36
C LYS A 21 16.20 -6.93 -2.68
N PHE A 22 14.97 -7.24 -3.10
CA PHE A 22 13.75 -6.52 -2.71
C PHE A 22 13.03 -7.03 -1.45
N ARG A 23 13.56 -8.08 -0.81
CA ARG A 23 13.10 -8.58 0.50
C ARG A 23 14.16 -8.48 1.59
N SER A 24 15.24 -7.75 1.37
CA SER A 24 16.22 -7.44 2.41
C SER A 24 15.73 -6.33 3.33
N VAL A 25 16.25 -6.29 4.57
CA VAL A 25 16.00 -5.17 5.49
C VAL A 25 16.95 -4.03 5.09
N ALA A 26 16.40 -2.84 4.84
CA ALA A 26 17.21 -1.65 4.58
C ALA A 26 18.01 -1.27 5.84
N SER A 27 19.24 -0.75 5.65
CA SER A 27 20.05 -0.26 6.77
C SER A 27 19.40 0.95 7.44
N ASP A 28 19.69 1.14 8.74
CA ASP A 28 19.19 2.32 9.48
C ASP A 28 19.64 3.64 8.82
N GLU A 29 20.83 3.67 8.22
CA GLU A 29 21.33 4.83 7.46
C GLU A 29 20.41 5.13 6.27
N LEU A 30 20.12 4.13 5.43
CA LEU A 30 19.25 4.27 4.26
C LEU A 30 17.82 4.65 4.66
N VAL A 31 17.30 4.07 5.75
CA VAL A 31 15.97 4.41 6.28
C VAL A 31 15.93 5.88 6.71
N ASN A 32 16.92 6.33 7.47
CA ASN A 32 16.98 7.71 7.97
C ASN A 32 17.19 8.74 6.84
N GLU A 33 18.01 8.42 5.83
CA GLU A 33 18.14 9.25 4.63
C GLU A 33 16.82 9.35 3.87
N THR A 34 16.13 8.24 3.69
CA THR A 34 14.83 8.20 3.01
C THR A 34 13.79 9.01 3.75
N VAL A 35 13.73 8.94 5.09
CA VAL A 35 12.83 9.76 5.91
C VAL A 35 13.08 11.26 5.68
N LYS A 36 14.34 11.71 5.71
CA LYS A 36 14.68 13.12 5.41
C LYS A 36 14.22 13.53 4.01
N SER A 37 14.41 12.66 3.02
CA SER A 37 13.96 12.92 1.65
C SER A 37 12.43 13.00 1.54
N LEU A 38 11.70 12.12 2.23
CA LEU A 38 10.24 12.14 2.30
C LEU A 38 9.73 13.45 2.92
N GLU A 39 10.31 13.86 4.05
CA GLU A 39 9.97 15.11 4.74
C GLU A 39 10.27 16.34 3.88
N ALA A 40 11.44 16.38 3.23
CA ALA A 40 11.79 17.43 2.26
C ALA A 40 10.83 17.50 1.06
N LYS A 41 10.09 16.40 0.80
CA LYS A 41 9.06 16.28 -0.23
C LYS A 41 7.64 16.49 0.28
N ASN A 42 7.46 17.10 1.45
CA ASN A 42 6.15 17.37 2.07
C ASN A 42 5.36 16.09 2.41
N HIS A 43 6.05 15.00 2.72
CA HIS A 43 5.45 13.84 3.37
C HIS A 43 5.70 13.89 4.88
N THR A 44 4.77 13.39 5.68
CA THR A 44 5.06 13.06 7.08
C THR A 44 5.60 11.64 7.13
N ALA A 45 6.68 11.37 7.84
CA ALA A 45 7.25 10.03 7.95
C ALA A 45 7.41 9.61 9.41
N HIS A 46 6.99 8.38 9.72
CA HIS A 46 7.15 7.75 11.02
C HIS A 46 7.89 6.43 10.86
N ILE A 47 8.84 6.17 11.75
CA ILE A 47 9.47 4.85 11.88
C ILE A 47 8.88 4.17 13.10
N VAL A 48 8.45 2.92 12.94
CA VAL A 48 7.94 2.07 14.03
C VAL A 48 8.66 0.72 14.02
N GLU A 49 8.73 0.09 15.19
CA GLU A 49 9.48 -1.16 15.36
C GLU A 49 8.71 -2.40 14.88
N ASP A 50 7.37 -2.37 14.96
CA ASP A 50 6.54 -3.53 14.67
C ASP A 50 5.15 -3.19 14.11
N GLU A 51 4.46 -4.25 13.72
CA GLU A 51 3.11 -4.28 13.16
C GLU A 51 2.07 -3.67 14.10
N ALA A 52 2.15 -3.96 15.40
CA ALA A 52 1.19 -3.47 16.38
C ALA A 52 1.30 -1.95 16.55
N SER A 53 2.53 -1.44 16.62
CA SER A 53 2.83 -0.01 16.69
C SER A 53 2.33 0.72 15.45
N ALA A 54 2.46 0.13 14.26
CA ALA A 54 1.91 0.68 13.03
C ALA A 54 0.37 0.77 13.09
N LEU A 55 -0.30 -0.29 13.53
CA LEU A 55 -1.76 -0.32 13.65
C LEU A 55 -2.27 0.72 14.66
N GLU A 56 -1.64 0.82 15.83
CA GLU A 56 -2.01 1.83 16.83
C GLU A 56 -1.80 3.26 16.32
N LEU A 57 -0.71 3.52 15.58
CA LEU A 57 -0.51 4.83 14.96
C LEU A 57 -1.61 5.16 13.94
N ILE A 58 -2.05 4.20 13.12
CA ILE A 58 -3.17 4.42 12.18
C ILE A 58 -4.45 4.80 12.94
N LYS A 59 -4.74 4.13 14.07
CA LYS A 59 -5.91 4.43 14.90
C LYS A 59 -5.91 5.85 15.45
N THR A 60 -4.73 6.38 15.80
CA THR A 60 -4.61 7.75 16.32
C THR A 60 -4.65 8.81 15.21
N LEU A 61 -4.18 8.48 14.00
CA LEU A 61 -4.13 9.41 12.87
C LEU A 61 -5.49 9.66 12.20
N ILE A 62 -6.43 8.71 12.28
CA ILE A 62 -7.73 8.79 11.61
C ILE A 62 -8.83 9.15 12.63
N PRO A 63 -9.40 10.36 12.59
CA PRO A 63 -10.49 10.77 13.47
C PRO A 63 -11.73 9.89 13.33
N GLU A 64 -12.47 9.70 14.43
CA GLU A 64 -13.80 9.08 14.40
C GLU A 64 -14.72 9.80 13.41
N GLY A 65 -15.61 9.06 12.74
CA GLY A 65 -16.54 9.59 11.74
C GLY A 65 -15.94 9.88 10.36
N SER A 66 -14.61 9.77 10.19
CA SER A 66 -13.97 9.93 8.87
C SER A 66 -14.37 8.82 7.91
N SER A 67 -14.50 9.15 6.63
CA SER A 67 -14.62 8.16 5.55
C SER A 67 -13.27 7.56 5.21
N VAL A 68 -13.19 6.23 5.28
CA VAL A 68 -11.95 5.49 5.06
C VAL A 68 -12.13 4.56 3.87
N MET A 69 -11.10 4.45 3.04
CA MET A 69 -11.01 3.46 1.98
C MET A 69 -9.61 2.84 1.97
N ASP A 70 -9.50 1.58 1.58
CA ASP A 70 -8.20 0.92 1.42
C ASP A 70 -8.03 0.30 0.02
N ALA A 71 -6.78 0.16 -0.41
CA ALA A 71 -6.46 -0.40 -1.73
C ALA A 71 -6.29 -1.93 -1.76
N GLY A 72 -6.49 -2.62 -0.62
CA GLY A 72 -6.06 -4.00 -0.43
C GLY A 72 -4.52 -4.14 -0.44
N SER A 73 -3.95 -4.75 0.59
CA SER A 73 -2.50 -4.97 0.66
C SER A 73 -2.17 -6.09 1.65
N VAL A 74 -1.21 -6.94 1.28
CA VAL A 74 -0.63 -7.94 2.20
C VAL A 74 -0.01 -7.27 3.42
N THR A 75 0.66 -6.12 3.25
CA THR A 75 1.23 -5.37 4.38
C THR A 75 0.15 -4.90 5.34
N LEU A 76 -1.02 -4.47 4.85
CA LEU A 76 -2.14 -4.10 5.72
C LEU A 76 -2.80 -5.31 6.40
N ASP A 77 -2.82 -6.47 5.75
CA ASP A 77 -3.22 -7.72 6.40
C ASP A 77 -2.24 -8.12 7.51
N GLU A 78 -0.94 -8.02 7.25
CA GLU A 78 0.14 -8.41 8.18
C GLU A 78 0.14 -7.58 9.45
N ILE A 79 -0.17 -6.27 9.37
CA ILE A 79 -0.30 -5.42 10.55
C ILE A 79 -1.63 -5.58 11.29
N GLY A 80 -2.55 -6.42 10.81
CA GLY A 80 -3.87 -6.60 11.38
C GLY A 80 -4.86 -5.47 11.06
N PHE A 81 -4.50 -4.50 10.22
CA PHE A 81 -5.38 -3.38 9.84
C PHE A 81 -6.68 -3.88 9.22
N LYS A 82 -6.63 -4.87 8.33
CA LYS A 82 -7.84 -5.35 7.64
C LYS A 82 -8.82 -6.02 8.60
N SER A 83 -8.33 -6.83 9.55
CA SER A 83 -9.18 -7.42 10.59
C SER A 83 -9.82 -6.35 11.48
N PHE A 84 -9.06 -5.34 11.88
CA PHE A 84 -9.58 -4.20 12.66
C PHE A 84 -10.60 -3.38 11.86
N TYR A 85 -10.30 -3.09 10.59
CA TYR A 85 -11.11 -2.26 9.71
C TYR A 85 -12.47 -2.87 9.36
N PHE A 86 -12.57 -4.20 9.33
CA PHE A 86 -13.84 -4.91 9.13
C PHE A 86 -14.52 -5.33 10.44
N SER A 87 -14.05 -4.82 11.58
CA SER A 87 -14.66 -5.06 12.89
C SER A 87 -15.46 -3.86 13.37
N ASP A 88 -16.25 -4.05 14.43
CA ASP A 88 -17.00 -2.98 15.08
C ASP A 88 -16.16 -2.17 16.10
N GLN A 89 -14.83 -2.30 16.08
CA GLN A 89 -13.93 -1.65 17.06
C GLN A 89 -13.60 -0.19 16.73
N HIS A 90 -14.18 0.39 15.68
CA HIS A 90 -13.97 1.79 15.30
C HIS A 90 -15.26 2.46 14.82
N LYS A 91 -15.25 3.79 14.78
CA LYS A 91 -16.36 4.61 14.27
C LYS A 91 -16.11 5.25 12.91
N TRP A 92 -15.18 4.71 12.11
CA TRP A 92 -14.94 5.16 10.75
C TRP A 92 -16.06 4.69 9.82
N GLU A 93 -16.36 5.48 8.80
CA GLU A 93 -17.19 5.03 7.68
C GLU A 93 -16.33 4.12 6.78
N ASN A 94 -16.51 2.80 6.91
CA ASN A 94 -15.82 1.81 6.10
C ASN A 94 -16.43 1.74 4.69
N LEU A 95 -15.81 2.45 3.73
CA LEU A 95 -16.29 2.49 2.35
C LEU A 95 -16.08 1.16 1.60
N HIS A 96 -15.11 0.35 2.04
CA HIS A 96 -14.86 -0.96 1.44
C HIS A 96 -16.04 -1.90 1.74
N GLN A 97 -16.51 -1.94 2.99
CA GLN A 97 -17.66 -2.74 3.38
C GLN A 97 -18.92 -2.32 2.61
N LYS A 98 -19.17 -1.01 2.46
CA LYS A 98 -20.28 -0.50 1.63
C LYS A 98 -20.22 -0.99 0.18
N ILE A 99 -19.02 -1.08 -0.41
CA ILE A 99 -18.83 -1.64 -1.75
C ILE A 99 -19.15 -3.14 -1.78
N LEU A 100 -18.71 -3.90 -0.77
CA LEU A 100 -18.97 -5.35 -0.71
C LEU A 100 -20.44 -5.70 -0.45
N ASP A 101 -21.15 -4.84 0.28
CA ASP A 101 -22.57 -5.00 0.58
C ASP A 101 -23.45 -4.73 -0.64
N GLU A 102 -23.01 -3.84 -1.54
CA GLU A 102 -23.68 -3.60 -2.82
C GLU A 102 -23.52 -4.80 -3.77
N LYS A 103 -24.66 -5.35 -4.21
CA LYS A 103 -24.74 -6.56 -5.04
C LYS A 103 -24.98 -6.25 -6.51
N ASP A 104 -25.54 -5.08 -6.83
CA ASP A 104 -25.64 -4.63 -8.21
C ASP A 104 -24.28 -4.17 -8.73
N GLY A 105 -23.81 -4.78 -9.81
CA GLY A 105 -22.46 -4.55 -10.33
C GLY A 105 -22.22 -3.10 -10.79
N ALA A 106 -23.22 -2.46 -11.39
CA ALA A 106 -23.09 -1.07 -11.85
C ALA A 106 -23.01 -0.10 -10.68
N SER A 107 -23.89 -0.27 -9.68
CA SER A 107 -23.92 0.51 -8.45
C SER A 107 -22.64 0.29 -7.63
N GLN A 108 -22.17 -0.95 -7.52
CA GLN A 108 -20.91 -1.29 -6.87
C GLN A 108 -19.73 -0.58 -7.57
N GLY A 109 -19.69 -0.60 -8.90
CA GLY A 109 -18.68 0.13 -9.67
C GLY A 109 -18.72 1.65 -9.44
N GLY A 110 -19.92 2.22 -9.30
CA GLY A 110 -20.12 3.63 -8.92
C GLY A 110 -19.59 3.94 -7.52
N LEU A 111 -19.86 3.08 -6.53
CA LEU A 111 -19.32 3.23 -5.17
C LEU A 111 -17.80 3.15 -5.14
N ARG A 112 -17.20 2.23 -5.89
CA ARG A 112 -15.72 2.12 -6.01
C ARG A 112 -15.08 3.40 -6.53
N LYS A 113 -15.72 4.10 -7.47
CA LYS A 113 -15.21 5.38 -7.98
C LYS A 113 -15.36 6.50 -6.95
N LYS A 114 -16.53 6.58 -6.30
CA LYS A 114 -16.81 7.59 -5.27
C LYS A 114 -15.89 7.43 -4.05
N SER A 115 -15.59 6.20 -3.65
CA SER A 115 -14.74 5.92 -2.47
C SER A 115 -13.30 6.41 -2.61
N LEU A 116 -12.84 6.73 -3.82
CA LEU A 116 -11.50 7.26 -4.04
C LEU A 116 -11.35 8.69 -3.48
N ALA A 117 -12.45 9.45 -3.41
CA ALA A 117 -12.49 10.79 -2.81
C ALA A 117 -12.88 10.73 -1.31
N CYS A 118 -12.30 9.77 -0.58
CA CYS A 118 -12.50 9.60 0.86
C CYS A 118 -11.63 10.57 1.68
N ASP A 119 -11.89 10.64 2.99
CA ASP A 119 -11.09 11.46 3.91
C ASP A 119 -9.71 10.85 4.14
N TYR A 120 -9.64 9.52 4.28
CA TYR A 120 -8.39 8.78 4.50
C TYR A 120 -8.31 7.55 3.60
N PHE A 121 -7.29 7.54 2.74
CA PHE A 121 -6.94 6.37 1.94
C PHE A 121 -5.75 5.64 2.56
N VAL A 122 -5.97 4.41 3.01
CA VAL A 122 -4.93 3.58 3.62
C VAL A 122 -4.43 2.56 2.59
N SER A 123 -3.13 2.57 2.30
CA SER A 123 -2.54 1.68 1.31
C SER A 123 -1.11 1.31 1.67
N SER A 124 -0.57 0.34 0.94
CA SER A 124 0.88 0.18 0.80
C SER A 124 1.30 0.64 -0.60
N VAL A 125 2.60 0.61 -0.85
CA VAL A 125 3.24 0.96 -2.12
C VAL A 125 4.05 -0.22 -2.65
N GLY A 126 4.38 -0.19 -3.94
CA GLY A 126 5.31 -1.11 -4.58
C GLY A 126 6.77 -0.77 -4.30
N ALA A 127 7.11 0.50 -4.07
CA ALA A 127 8.44 0.90 -3.61
C ALA A 127 8.43 2.33 -3.05
N ILE A 128 9.49 2.65 -2.30
CA ILE A 128 9.86 4.00 -1.88
C ILE A 128 11.32 4.21 -2.28
N SER A 129 11.63 5.15 -3.18
CA SER A 129 13.04 5.43 -3.47
C SER A 129 13.71 6.17 -2.32
N LYS A 130 15.04 6.07 -2.23
CA LYS A 130 15.87 6.86 -1.31
C LYS A 130 15.63 8.36 -1.45
N GLN A 131 15.28 8.81 -2.66
CA GLN A 131 14.93 10.20 -2.95
C GLN A 131 13.51 10.56 -2.47
N GLY A 132 12.76 9.65 -1.87
CA GLY A 132 11.42 9.89 -1.32
C GLY A 132 10.29 9.84 -2.35
N ASP A 133 10.45 9.15 -3.48
CA ASP A 133 9.35 8.91 -4.42
C ASP A 133 8.58 7.63 -4.08
N LEU A 134 7.26 7.67 -4.18
CA LEU A 134 6.40 6.51 -3.96
C LEU A 134 5.99 5.90 -5.29
N PHE A 135 6.12 4.58 -5.42
CA PHE A 135 5.75 3.86 -6.65
C PHE A 135 4.51 3.02 -6.39
N VAL A 136 3.45 3.28 -7.15
CA VAL A 136 2.16 2.60 -7.03
C VAL A 136 1.73 2.02 -8.36
N ALA A 137 1.25 0.79 -8.32
CA ALA A 137 0.79 0.05 -9.48
C ALA A 137 -0.54 -0.64 -9.16
N ASP A 138 -1.43 -0.74 -10.15
CA ASP A 138 -2.64 -1.58 -10.07
C ASP A 138 -3.18 -1.94 -11.47
N ALA A 139 -4.22 -2.78 -11.48
CA ALA A 139 -5.03 -3.07 -12.66
C ALA A 139 -6.30 -2.19 -12.73
N SER A 140 -7.03 -2.09 -11.62
CA SER A 140 -8.38 -1.51 -11.58
C SER A 140 -8.44 0.03 -11.52
N GLY A 141 -7.30 0.70 -11.31
CA GLY A 141 -7.21 2.13 -11.05
C GLY A 141 -7.57 2.54 -9.62
N THR A 142 -7.91 1.58 -8.74
CA THR A 142 -8.36 1.87 -7.36
C THR A 142 -7.23 2.42 -6.49
N ARG A 143 -6.02 1.85 -6.57
CA ARG A 143 -4.86 2.30 -5.79
C ARG A 143 -4.35 3.63 -6.33
N VAL A 144 -4.05 3.70 -7.64
CA VAL A 144 -3.56 4.94 -8.26
C VAL A 144 -4.57 6.08 -8.11
N GLY A 145 -5.86 5.78 -8.28
CA GLY A 145 -6.94 6.73 -8.06
C GLY A 145 -7.04 7.22 -6.62
N GLY A 146 -6.93 6.34 -5.62
CA GLY A 146 -6.93 6.74 -4.21
C GLY A 146 -5.78 7.67 -3.84
N PHE A 147 -4.56 7.39 -4.33
CA PHE A 147 -3.39 8.26 -4.14
C PHE A 147 -3.54 9.65 -4.78
N THR A 148 -4.41 9.79 -5.77
CA THR A 148 -4.58 11.04 -6.51
C THR A 148 -5.85 11.81 -6.11
N ALA A 149 -6.85 11.15 -5.52
CA ALA A 149 -8.14 11.76 -5.18
C ALA A 149 -8.38 12.01 -3.69
N ALA A 150 -7.91 11.15 -2.78
CA ALA A 150 -8.28 11.21 -1.36
C ALA A 150 -7.79 12.50 -0.67
N SER A 151 -8.47 12.88 0.42
CA SER A 151 -8.10 14.05 1.23
C SER A 151 -6.80 13.82 1.99
N ASN A 152 -6.58 12.63 2.52
CA ASN A 152 -5.35 12.23 3.20
C ASN A 152 -4.96 10.81 2.78
N ILE A 153 -3.66 10.51 2.77
CA ILE A 153 -3.12 9.21 2.39
C ILE A 153 -2.24 8.70 3.53
N ILE A 154 -2.48 7.48 3.98
CA ILE A 154 -1.61 6.78 4.92
C ILE A 154 -0.98 5.60 4.18
N VAL A 155 0.32 5.67 3.97
CA VAL A 155 1.14 4.62 3.38
C VAL A 155 1.78 3.80 4.48
N VAL A 156 1.56 2.49 4.47
CA VAL A 156 2.22 1.57 5.40
C VAL A 156 3.16 0.66 4.61
N ALA A 157 4.43 0.61 5.02
CA ALA A 157 5.44 -0.18 4.33
C ALA A 157 6.46 -0.77 5.31
N GLY A 158 6.92 -2.00 5.03
CA GLY A 158 8.16 -2.49 5.62
C GLY A 158 9.36 -1.77 4.99
N VAL A 159 10.45 -1.65 5.73
CA VAL A 159 11.69 -1.01 5.24
C VAL A 159 12.30 -1.74 4.03
N ASN A 160 11.92 -2.99 3.77
CA ASN A 160 12.28 -3.74 2.56
C ASN A 160 11.71 -3.14 1.25
N LYS A 161 10.79 -2.18 1.35
CA LYS A 161 10.26 -1.46 0.19
C LYS A 161 11.07 -0.21 -0.16
N ILE A 162 12.07 0.14 0.63
CA ILE A 162 13.01 1.23 0.33
C ILE A 162 14.04 0.73 -0.68
N VAL A 163 14.28 1.53 -1.73
CA VAL A 163 15.20 1.19 -2.83
C VAL A 163 16.14 2.35 -3.13
N GLU A 164 17.33 2.06 -3.68
CA GLU A 164 18.39 3.04 -3.90
C GLU A 164 18.04 4.11 -4.94
N SER A 165 17.26 3.74 -5.96
CA SER A 165 17.01 4.57 -7.12
C SER A 165 15.57 4.50 -7.65
N GLU A 166 15.20 5.47 -8.48
CA GLU A 166 13.92 5.45 -9.22
C GLU A 166 13.81 4.21 -10.13
N SER A 167 14.91 3.83 -10.79
CA SER A 167 14.97 2.62 -11.64
C SER A 167 14.65 1.37 -10.82
N ASP A 168 15.19 1.26 -9.62
CA ASP A 168 14.88 0.15 -8.71
C ASP A 168 13.42 0.20 -8.24
N GLY A 169 12.84 1.39 -8.08
CA GLY A 169 11.44 1.57 -7.72
C GLY A 169 10.48 1.05 -8.79
N ILE A 170 10.80 1.34 -10.05
CA ILE A 170 10.09 0.82 -11.23
C ILE A 170 10.28 -0.70 -11.31
N GLN A 171 11.53 -1.19 -11.21
CA GLN A 171 11.85 -2.62 -11.29
C GLN A 171 11.14 -3.43 -10.20
N ARG A 172 11.17 -2.96 -8.95
CA ARG A 172 10.48 -3.60 -7.82
C ARG A 172 8.98 -3.67 -8.08
N SER A 173 8.37 -2.56 -8.48
CA SER A 173 6.92 -2.45 -8.62
C SER A 173 6.36 -3.21 -9.83
N THR A 174 7.07 -3.17 -10.96
CA THR A 174 6.59 -3.74 -12.24
C THR A 174 7.21 -5.11 -12.57
N GLY A 175 8.26 -5.51 -11.85
CA GLY A 175 8.87 -6.84 -11.90
C GLY A 175 8.47 -7.65 -10.66
N PHE A 176 9.24 -7.51 -9.57
CA PHE A 176 9.10 -8.35 -8.36
C PHE A 176 7.67 -8.37 -7.79
N CYS A 177 7.06 -7.21 -7.53
CA CYS A 177 5.70 -7.13 -7.01
C CYS A 177 4.68 -7.73 -7.98
N TYR A 178 4.82 -7.44 -9.27
CA TYR A 178 3.93 -7.94 -10.32
C TYR A 178 3.97 -9.47 -10.44
N GLN A 179 5.16 -10.06 -10.36
CA GLN A 179 5.35 -11.51 -10.36
C GLN A 179 4.63 -12.15 -9.16
N CYS A 180 4.84 -11.61 -7.95
CA CYS A 180 4.17 -12.09 -6.74
C CYS A 180 2.65 -11.93 -6.80
N GLU A 181 2.19 -10.78 -7.27
CA GLU A 181 0.76 -10.48 -7.43
C GLU A 181 0.11 -11.36 -8.49
N SER A 182 0.85 -11.82 -9.51
CA SER A 182 0.34 -12.74 -10.52
C SER A 182 0.03 -14.13 -9.97
N VAL A 183 0.88 -14.66 -9.08
CA VAL A 183 0.59 -15.91 -8.34
C VAL A 183 -0.70 -15.75 -7.54
N ARG A 184 -0.82 -14.63 -6.81
CA ARG A 184 -2.01 -14.30 -6.02
C ARG A 184 -3.26 -14.21 -6.90
N ALA A 185 -3.17 -13.52 -8.03
CA ALA A 185 -4.28 -13.27 -8.95
C ALA A 185 -4.82 -14.57 -9.57
N ARG A 186 -3.93 -15.49 -9.96
CA ARG A 186 -4.30 -16.85 -10.40
C ARG A 186 -5.17 -17.54 -9.37
N LYS A 187 -4.74 -17.54 -8.11
CA LYS A 187 -5.48 -18.21 -7.04
C LYS A 187 -6.77 -17.50 -6.65
N ALA A 188 -6.75 -16.18 -6.52
CA ALA A 188 -7.86 -15.40 -5.99
C ALA A 188 -8.97 -15.16 -7.01
N TYR A 189 -8.63 -15.03 -8.30
CA TYR A 189 -9.57 -14.62 -9.34
C TYR A 189 -9.70 -15.60 -10.50
N GLY A 190 -8.89 -16.65 -10.56
CA GLY A 190 -8.94 -17.64 -11.65
C GLY A 190 -8.49 -17.10 -13.02
N VAL A 191 -7.69 -16.03 -13.02
CA VAL A 191 -7.14 -15.41 -14.24
C VAL A 191 -5.71 -15.90 -14.50
N PRO A 192 -5.15 -15.82 -15.73
CA PRO A 192 -3.79 -16.31 -16.01
C PRO A 192 -2.66 -15.62 -15.21
N GLY A 193 -2.89 -14.39 -14.76
CA GLY A 193 -1.94 -13.60 -13.99
C GLY A 193 -2.52 -12.22 -13.68
N SER A 194 -1.73 -11.38 -13.01
CA SER A 194 -2.10 -9.99 -12.82
C SER A 194 -1.76 -9.18 -14.07
N VAL A 195 -2.00 -7.87 -14.01
CA VAL A 195 -1.53 -6.90 -15.01
C VAL A 195 -1.21 -5.59 -14.30
N VAL A 196 -0.10 -4.95 -14.68
CA VAL A 196 0.15 -3.55 -14.33
C VAL A 196 -0.45 -2.70 -15.44
N GLN A 197 -1.70 -2.25 -15.23
CA GLN A 197 -2.38 -1.40 -16.20
C GLN A 197 -2.14 0.07 -15.91
N ASN A 198 -2.09 0.43 -14.62
CA ASN A 198 -1.78 1.78 -14.17
C ASN A 198 -0.51 1.73 -13.32
N PHE A 199 0.37 2.70 -13.57
CA PHE A 199 1.59 2.92 -12.80
C PHE A 199 1.77 4.41 -12.59
N ALA A 200 2.02 4.82 -11.35
CA ALA A 200 2.29 6.20 -11.00
C ALA A 200 3.45 6.31 -10.01
N GLN A 201 4.26 7.34 -10.23
CA GLN A 201 5.29 7.81 -9.31
C GLN A 201 4.78 9.07 -8.62
N ILE A 202 4.61 9.02 -7.32
CA ILE A 202 4.24 10.18 -6.50
C ILE A 202 5.53 10.84 -6.03
N LYS A 203 5.84 12.00 -6.63
CA LYS A 203 7.13 12.68 -6.42
C LYS A 203 7.18 13.59 -5.20
N PHE A 204 6.04 14.13 -4.80
CA PHE A 204 5.90 15.08 -3.70
C PHE A 204 4.52 14.93 -3.04
N GLY A 205 4.44 15.31 -1.77
CA GLY A 205 3.19 15.68 -1.12
C GLY A 205 2.56 16.91 -1.79
N ASN A 206 1.29 17.18 -1.49
CA ASN A 206 0.59 18.28 -2.12
C ASN A 206 1.20 19.62 -1.68
N VAL A 207 1.76 20.37 -2.64
CA VAL A 207 2.43 21.65 -2.38
C VAL A 207 1.44 22.81 -2.18
N PHE A 208 0.23 22.69 -2.74
CA PHE A 208 -0.73 23.80 -2.81
C PHE A 208 -2.03 23.54 -2.03
N GLY A 209 -2.32 22.29 -1.72
CA GLY A 209 -3.54 21.86 -1.05
C GLY A 209 -3.28 21.24 0.31
N LYS A 210 -4.35 20.95 1.04
CA LYS A 210 -4.30 20.41 2.41
C LYS A 210 -4.10 18.88 2.48
N ARG A 211 -3.76 18.22 1.37
CA ARG A 211 -3.61 16.77 1.36
C ARG A 211 -2.33 16.37 2.06
N ASN A 212 -2.48 15.66 3.18
CA ASN A 212 -1.37 15.08 3.91
C ASN A 212 -1.11 13.66 3.42
N THR A 213 0.15 13.35 3.16
CA THR A 213 0.59 11.98 2.89
C THR A 213 1.52 11.57 4.01
N THR A 214 1.05 10.65 4.84
CA THR A 214 1.79 10.08 5.98
C THR A 214 2.35 8.72 5.60
N ILE A 215 3.64 8.50 5.83
CA ILE A 215 4.35 7.25 5.58
C ILE A 215 4.69 6.63 6.93
N ILE A 216 4.31 5.38 7.14
CA ILE A 216 4.64 4.57 8.31
C ILE A 216 5.57 3.46 7.84
N LEU A 217 6.85 3.59 8.19
CA LEU A 217 7.92 2.63 7.90
C LEU A 217 8.10 1.70 9.09
N ILE A 218 7.94 0.40 8.85
CA ILE A 218 8.09 -0.65 9.87
C ILE A 218 9.43 -1.32 9.66
N LYS A 219 10.25 -1.45 10.71
CA LYS A 219 11.60 -2.09 10.67
C LYS A 219 11.56 -3.62 10.49
N LYS A 220 10.71 -4.10 9.58
CA LYS A 220 10.52 -5.51 9.23
C LYS A 220 10.35 -5.67 7.72
N VAL A 221 10.54 -6.89 7.25
CA VAL A 221 10.22 -7.28 5.87
C VAL A 221 8.73 -7.60 5.79
N LEU A 222 7.96 -6.76 5.10
CA LEU A 222 6.52 -6.91 4.96
C LEU A 222 6.06 -6.88 3.51
N GLY A 223 4.98 -7.60 3.24
CA GLY A 223 4.37 -7.78 1.94
C GLY A 223 5.36 -8.29 0.91
N TYR A 224 5.11 -7.92 -0.34
CA TYR A 224 6.00 -8.03 -1.47
C TYR A 224 5.81 -6.80 -2.34
#